data_AF-A0AAW2YIW5-F1
#
_entry.id   AF-A0AAW2YIW5-F1
#
_cell.length_a   1.000
_cell.length_b   1.000
_cell.length_c   1.000
_cell.angle_alpha   90.00
_cell.angle_beta   90.00
_cell.angle_gamma   90.00
#
_symmetry.space_group_name_H-M   'P 1'
#
loop_
_entity.id
_entity.type
_entity.pdbx_description
1 polymer ?
#
loop_
_entity_poly.entity_id
_entity_poly.type
_entity_poly.pdbx_seq_one_letter_code
_entity_poly.pdbx_strand_id
1 'polypeptide(L)'
;MKFVVENVDDKYQRQRRKILQQRKLDKHYEIDSNGNIPETLLNKVRISRMTEMDLYFYSTEHSLGIINSYNEMLTFLYFKRVLKKMASTSPSDLPAIQAALHNNCTRYKKYCDQQRPNYKMTSAHIQDCDVQFLNWCKSSNIKFDKSISIMDYQVTGKGLSCSADLSPDTTVIDLPRSMIICTRTALESHIVYQQLKEAEVDDESLVTLFAMKEFCDPNSKWRGYFEAMPTSFETHPLFMSDNALDMLQGTLLFDEINNTKQSLKEFSSLMFPFIEQHFTQFFKGVLTIQNLTYIRCVMDTRAFQIDELGFCLLPMIDMCNTNPYPQLETRGYYRAESDSVQLNNMYQTCAGEQLYICYGPYSSRVTFEWVWLRNRK
;
A
#
# COMPACT_ATOMS: atom_id res chain seq x y z
N MET A 1 14.08 -14.49 -27.82
CA MET A 1 14.53 -13.17 -27.31
C MET A 1 15.37 -13.35 -26.04
N LYS A 2 16.60 -12.83 -26.01
CA LYS A 2 17.49 -12.93 -24.84
C LYS A 2 16.95 -12.10 -23.68
N PHE A 3 16.92 -12.67 -22.47
CA PHE A 3 16.46 -12.00 -21.26
C PHE A 3 17.55 -12.01 -20.19
N VAL A 4 17.86 -10.84 -19.63
CA VAL A 4 18.87 -10.67 -18.58
C VAL A 4 18.18 -10.24 -17.29
N VAL A 5 18.45 -10.97 -16.21
CA VAL A 5 17.93 -10.64 -14.88
C VAL A 5 18.88 -9.64 -14.22
N GLU A 6 18.43 -8.42 -14.02
CA GLU A 6 19.11 -7.37 -13.26
C GLU A 6 19.21 -7.80 -11.79
N ASN A 7 20.40 -7.67 -11.20
CA ASN A 7 20.56 -7.91 -9.76
C ASN A 7 19.92 -6.77 -8.97
N VAL A 8 19.37 -7.08 -7.80
CA VAL A 8 19.09 -6.03 -6.79
C VAL A 8 20.43 -5.63 -6.18
N ASP A 9 20.67 -4.33 -6.10
CA ASP A 9 21.87 -3.78 -5.46
C ASP A 9 21.55 -3.48 -3.99
N ASP A 10 21.74 -4.48 -3.14
CA ASP A 10 21.52 -4.38 -1.70
C ASP A 10 22.49 -5.30 -0.93
N LYS A 11 22.45 -5.22 0.42
CA LYS A 11 23.28 -6.05 1.31
C LYS A 11 23.11 -7.57 1.12
N TYR A 12 22.03 -8.02 0.50
CA TYR A 12 21.70 -9.44 0.30
C TYR A 12 22.08 -9.99 -1.08
N GLN A 13 22.60 -9.14 -1.97
CA GLN A 13 22.97 -9.53 -3.34
C GLN A 13 23.89 -10.76 -3.37
N ARG A 14 24.88 -10.83 -2.48
CA ARG A 14 25.84 -11.96 -2.40
C ARG A 14 25.14 -13.28 -2.04
N GLN A 15 24.20 -13.25 -1.11
CA GLN A 15 23.46 -14.44 -0.68
C GLN A 15 22.57 -14.98 -1.82
N ARG A 16 21.84 -14.09 -2.51
CA ARG A 16 21.03 -14.48 -3.68
C ARG A 16 21.90 -15.08 -4.80
N ARG A 17 23.07 -14.51 -5.08
CA ARG A 17 24.03 -15.06 -6.06
C ARG A 17 24.51 -16.46 -5.69
N LYS A 18 24.83 -16.70 -4.41
CA LYS A 18 25.24 -18.03 -3.91
C LYS A 18 24.12 -19.07 -4.13
N ILE A 19 22.87 -18.71 -3.83
CA ILE A 19 21.72 -19.59 -4.05
C ILE A 19 21.54 -19.89 -5.55
N LEU A 20 21.63 -18.88 -6.42
CA LEU A 20 21.53 -19.05 -7.87
C LEU A 20 22.60 -20.01 -8.41
N GLN A 21 23.85 -19.90 -7.93
CA GLN A 21 24.95 -20.80 -8.32
C GLN A 21 24.69 -22.23 -7.84
N GLN A 22 24.29 -22.42 -6.58
CA GLN A 22 23.95 -23.73 -6.02
C GLN A 22 22.82 -24.42 -6.80
N ARG A 23 21.83 -23.65 -7.26
CA ARG A 23 20.70 -24.14 -8.06
C ARG A 23 20.98 -24.20 -9.56
N LYS A 24 22.19 -23.83 -10.02
CA LYS A 24 22.59 -23.80 -11.44
C LYS A 24 21.69 -22.89 -12.30
N LEU A 25 21.28 -21.75 -11.73
CA LEU A 25 20.40 -20.74 -12.35
C LEU A 25 21.15 -19.46 -12.80
N ASP A 26 22.45 -19.54 -12.97
CA ASP A 26 23.35 -18.44 -13.35
C ASP A 26 23.43 -18.21 -14.86
N LYS A 27 22.86 -19.10 -15.67
CA LYS A 27 22.88 -19.04 -17.15
C LYS A 27 22.12 -17.85 -17.75
N HIS A 28 22.31 -17.64 -19.06
CA HIS A 28 21.44 -16.80 -19.88
C HIS A 28 20.14 -17.55 -20.21
N TYR A 29 19.05 -16.79 -20.32
CA TYR A 29 17.73 -17.33 -20.63
C TYR A 29 17.15 -16.63 -21.85
N GLU A 30 16.30 -17.35 -22.55
CA GLU A 30 15.56 -16.85 -23.68
C GLU A 30 14.07 -17.05 -23.44
N ILE A 31 13.28 -16.05 -23.84
CA ILE A 31 11.84 -16.16 -24.01
C ILE A 31 11.60 -16.56 -25.46
N ASP A 32 10.79 -17.58 -25.67
CA ASP A 32 10.49 -18.09 -27.02
C ASP A 32 9.64 -17.10 -27.84
N SER A 33 9.45 -17.39 -29.12
CA SER A 33 8.65 -16.55 -30.02
C SER A 33 7.17 -16.46 -29.62
N ASN A 34 6.68 -17.41 -28.83
CA ASN A 34 5.31 -17.44 -28.30
C ASN A 34 5.19 -16.68 -26.97
N GLY A 35 6.28 -16.07 -26.48
CA GLY A 35 6.30 -15.34 -25.23
C GLY A 35 6.27 -16.23 -23.98
N ASN A 36 6.56 -17.53 -24.09
CA ASN A 36 6.59 -18.40 -22.92
C ASN A 36 7.83 -18.09 -22.07
N ILE A 37 7.61 -17.83 -20.79
CA ILE A 37 8.67 -17.61 -19.81
C ILE A 37 9.03 -18.98 -19.20
N PRO A 38 10.25 -19.51 -19.43
CA PRO A 38 10.62 -20.82 -18.89
C PRO A 38 10.63 -20.83 -17.36
N GLU A 39 10.25 -21.96 -16.76
CA GLU A 39 10.19 -22.11 -15.29
C GLU A 39 11.56 -21.86 -14.63
N THR A 40 12.66 -22.17 -15.31
CA THR A 40 14.01 -21.84 -14.82
C THR A 40 14.28 -20.33 -14.76
N LEU A 41 13.73 -19.55 -15.69
CA LEU A 41 13.84 -18.09 -15.68
C LEU A 41 12.94 -17.50 -14.60
N LEU A 42 11.71 -18.03 -14.42
CA LEU A 42 10.85 -17.67 -13.30
C LEU A 42 11.56 -17.88 -11.96
N ASN A 43 12.14 -19.07 -11.75
CA ASN A 43 12.85 -19.39 -10.51
C ASN A 43 14.10 -18.52 -10.29
N LYS A 44 14.82 -18.15 -11.35
CA LYS A 44 15.91 -17.17 -11.25
C LYS A 44 15.39 -15.83 -10.75
N VAL A 45 14.29 -15.32 -11.31
CA VAL A 45 13.72 -14.05 -10.90
C VAL A 45 13.22 -14.12 -9.46
N ARG A 46 12.49 -15.17 -9.07
CA ARG A 46 12.03 -15.41 -7.69
C ARG A 46 13.17 -15.32 -6.66
N ILE A 47 14.26 -16.05 -6.90
CA ILE A 47 15.46 -16.00 -6.05
C ILE A 47 16.08 -14.61 -6.05
N SER A 48 16.18 -13.98 -7.22
CA SER A 48 16.73 -12.62 -7.34
C SER A 48 15.88 -11.55 -6.65
N ARG A 49 14.60 -11.82 -6.36
CA ARG A 49 13.64 -10.94 -5.70
C ARG A 49 13.34 -11.32 -4.25
N MET A 50 14.04 -12.31 -3.69
CA MET A 50 13.89 -12.67 -2.28
C MET A 50 14.13 -11.47 -1.37
N THR A 51 13.23 -11.21 -0.44
CA THR A 51 13.40 -10.26 0.65
C THR A 51 14.38 -10.80 1.70
N GLU A 52 14.75 -9.97 2.68
CA GLU A 52 15.49 -10.42 3.87
C GLU A 52 14.78 -11.61 4.55
N MET A 53 13.47 -11.49 4.73
CA MET A 53 12.64 -12.54 5.35
C MET A 53 12.62 -13.81 4.52
N ASP A 54 12.49 -13.70 3.20
CA ASP A 54 12.55 -14.86 2.30
C ASP A 54 13.89 -15.58 2.47
N LEU A 55 15.00 -14.84 2.49
CA LEU A 55 16.35 -15.40 2.62
C LEU A 55 16.60 -16.06 3.98
N TYR A 56 16.00 -15.53 5.04
CA TYR A 56 16.10 -16.09 6.39
C TYR A 56 15.44 -17.49 6.46
N PHE A 57 14.27 -17.65 5.85
CA PHE A 57 13.52 -18.91 5.85
C PHE A 57 13.81 -19.83 4.66
N TYR A 58 14.60 -19.38 3.68
CA TYR A 58 14.84 -20.17 2.48
C TYR A 58 15.76 -21.36 2.73
N SER A 59 15.22 -22.58 2.60
CA SER A 59 16.01 -23.81 2.57
C SER A 59 16.30 -24.27 1.13
N THR A 60 17.56 -24.63 0.87
CA THR A 60 17.97 -25.21 -0.41
C THR A 60 17.50 -26.65 -0.63
N GLU A 61 16.92 -27.27 0.40
CA GLU A 61 16.37 -28.63 0.33
C GLU A 61 14.98 -28.66 -0.33
N HIS A 62 14.25 -27.55 -0.33
CA HIS A 62 12.94 -27.48 -0.98
C HIS A 62 13.04 -27.47 -2.51
N SER A 63 12.02 -28.00 -3.19
CA SER A 63 11.88 -27.94 -4.65
C SER A 63 11.84 -26.49 -5.14
N LEU A 64 12.37 -26.25 -6.34
CA LEU A 64 12.20 -24.95 -7.00
C LEU A 64 10.71 -24.67 -7.28
N GLY A 65 10.30 -23.41 -7.23
CA GLY A 65 8.92 -23.00 -7.49
C GLY A 65 8.59 -21.67 -6.82
N ILE A 66 7.30 -21.45 -6.58
CA ILE A 66 6.78 -20.27 -5.88
C ILE A 66 7.27 -20.29 -4.43
N ILE A 67 7.89 -19.19 -3.98
CA ILE A 67 8.43 -19.06 -2.62
C ILE A 67 7.32 -18.64 -1.66
N ASN A 68 6.62 -17.55 -1.98
CA ASN A 68 5.41 -17.08 -1.32
C ASN A 68 4.67 -16.11 -2.26
N SER A 69 3.47 -15.69 -1.88
CA SER A 69 2.60 -14.82 -2.66
C SER A 69 3.21 -13.45 -2.95
N TYR A 70 3.87 -12.84 -1.96
CA TYR A 70 4.52 -11.53 -2.13
C TYR A 70 5.69 -11.61 -3.11
N ASN A 71 6.57 -12.61 -2.97
CA ASN A 71 7.67 -12.86 -3.90
C ASN A 71 7.16 -13.15 -5.33
N GLU A 72 6.04 -13.86 -5.46
CA GLU A 72 5.43 -14.13 -6.76
C GLU A 72 4.89 -12.85 -7.43
N MET A 73 4.27 -11.95 -6.64
CA MET A 73 3.87 -10.62 -7.09
C MET A 73 5.09 -9.80 -7.55
N LEU A 74 6.18 -9.76 -6.75
CA LEU A 74 7.41 -9.06 -7.14
C LEU A 74 8.02 -9.64 -8.42
N THR A 75 7.95 -10.97 -8.58
CA THR A 75 8.39 -11.67 -9.79
C THR A 75 7.56 -11.23 -10.99
N PHE A 76 6.23 -11.21 -10.86
CA PHE A 76 5.32 -10.73 -11.90
C PHE A 76 5.61 -9.28 -12.30
N LEU A 77 5.71 -8.37 -11.32
CA LEU A 77 5.97 -6.95 -11.54
C LEU A 77 7.34 -6.72 -12.20
N TYR A 78 8.36 -7.50 -11.81
CA TYR A 78 9.68 -7.42 -12.41
C TYR A 78 9.65 -7.77 -13.90
N PHE A 79 9.03 -8.90 -14.29
CA PHE A 79 8.89 -9.26 -15.70
C PHE A 79 8.13 -8.18 -16.47
N LYS A 80 7.02 -7.69 -15.92
CA LYS A 80 6.20 -6.64 -16.54
C LYS A 80 7.03 -5.39 -16.82
N ARG A 81 7.80 -4.90 -15.84
CA ARG A 81 8.68 -3.73 -15.98
C ARG A 81 9.75 -3.95 -17.05
N VAL A 82 10.47 -5.07 -17.01
CA VAL A 82 11.57 -5.34 -17.95
C VAL A 82 11.04 -5.52 -19.37
N LEU A 83 9.94 -6.27 -19.55
CA LEU A 83 9.34 -6.48 -20.87
C LEU A 83 8.80 -5.18 -21.47
N LYS A 84 8.17 -4.31 -20.67
CA LYS A 84 7.77 -2.96 -21.14
C LYS A 84 8.97 -2.12 -21.58
N LYS A 85 10.07 -2.14 -20.83
CA LYS A 85 11.31 -1.46 -21.20
C LYS A 85 11.87 -2.01 -22.52
N MET A 86 11.87 -3.33 -22.69
CA MET A 86 12.34 -3.98 -23.93
C MET A 86 11.46 -3.64 -25.13
N ALA A 87 10.14 -3.52 -24.95
CA ALA A 87 9.22 -3.12 -26.02
C ALA A 87 9.58 -1.74 -26.60
N SER A 88 10.07 -0.83 -25.75
CA SER A 88 10.52 0.50 -26.16
C SER A 88 11.87 0.52 -26.88
N THR A 89 12.72 -0.50 -26.68
CA THR A 89 14.11 -0.53 -27.18
C THR A 89 14.36 -1.56 -28.30
N SER A 90 13.46 -2.52 -28.49
CA SER A 90 13.68 -3.66 -29.40
C SER A 90 12.45 -3.94 -30.29
N PRO A 91 12.18 -3.09 -31.30
CA PRO A 91 11.00 -3.22 -32.16
C PRO A 91 10.91 -4.56 -32.90
N SER A 92 12.05 -5.19 -33.22
CA SER A 92 12.11 -6.48 -33.91
C SER A 92 11.53 -7.64 -33.11
N ASP A 93 11.59 -7.56 -31.78
CA ASP A 93 11.07 -8.60 -30.87
C ASP A 93 9.66 -8.24 -30.34
N LEU A 94 9.04 -7.15 -30.80
CA LEU A 94 7.81 -6.61 -30.23
C LEU A 94 6.66 -7.64 -30.13
N PRO A 95 6.38 -8.48 -31.16
CA PRO A 95 5.34 -9.51 -31.05
C PRO A 95 5.62 -10.53 -29.93
N ALA A 96 6.87 -10.98 -29.80
CA ALA A 96 7.27 -11.92 -28.75
C ALA A 96 7.21 -11.27 -27.36
N ILE A 97 7.56 -9.99 -27.25
CA ILE A 97 7.47 -9.20 -26.01
C ILE A 97 6.01 -9.02 -25.58
N GLN A 98 5.12 -8.69 -26.51
CA GLN A 98 3.68 -8.55 -26.24
C GLN A 98 3.07 -9.89 -25.81
N ALA A 99 3.43 -10.99 -26.48
CA ALA A 99 3.04 -12.33 -26.07
C ALA A 99 3.56 -12.66 -24.65
N ALA A 100 4.79 -12.29 -24.33
CA ALA A 100 5.36 -12.51 -22.99
C ALA A 100 4.67 -11.68 -21.90
N LEU A 101 4.31 -10.43 -22.19
CA LEU A 101 3.51 -9.60 -21.28
C LEU A 101 2.15 -10.23 -21.01
N HIS A 102 1.46 -10.67 -22.06
CA HIS A 102 0.17 -11.36 -21.95
C HIS A 102 0.30 -12.64 -21.12
N ASN A 103 1.26 -13.50 -21.45
CA ASN A 103 1.48 -14.77 -20.74
C ASN A 103 1.84 -14.55 -19.27
N ASN A 104 2.64 -13.52 -18.94
CA ASN A 104 2.95 -13.18 -17.55
C ASN A 104 1.70 -12.73 -16.78
N CYS A 105 0.82 -11.93 -17.40
CA CYS A 105 -0.46 -11.53 -16.81
C CYS A 105 -1.39 -12.71 -16.59
N THR A 106 -1.58 -13.56 -17.61
CA THR A 106 -2.44 -14.75 -17.55
C THR A 106 -1.95 -15.74 -16.50
N ARG A 107 -0.63 -15.99 -16.44
CA ARG A 107 -0.01 -16.86 -15.44
C ARG A 107 -0.24 -16.35 -14.02
N TYR A 108 -0.04 -15.06 -13.78
CA TYR A 108 -0.20 -14.49 -12.44
C TYR A 108 -1.67 -14.42 -12.03
N LYS A 109 -2.59 -14.04 -12.95
CA LYS A 109 -4.04 -14.12 -12.72
C LYS A 109 -4.45 -15.53 -12.28
N LYS A 110 -4.04 -16.56 -13.04
CA LYS A 110 -4.35 -17.95 -12.71
C LYS A 110 -3.87 -18.33 -11.31
N TYR A 111 -2.67 -17.90 -10.93
CA TYR A 111 -2.15 -18.12 -9.57
C TYR A 111 -3.02 -17.43 -8.51
N CYS A 112 -3.39 -16.17 -8.72
CA CYS A 112 -4.23 -15.40 -7.79
C CYS A 112 -5.63 -16.00 -7.66
N ASP A 113 -6.32 -16.31 -8.77
CA ASP A 113 -7.68 -16.84 -8.78
C ASP A 113 -7.79 -18.18 -8.06
N GLN A 114 -6.74 -19.01 -8.09
CA GLN A 114 -6.70 -20.30 -7.40
C GLN A 114 -6.61 -20.16 -5.87
N GLN A 115 -6.17 -19.01 -5.37
CA GLN A 115 -5.86 -18.81 -3.95
C GLN A 115 -6.78 -17.78 -3.28
N ARG A 116 -7.39 -16.87 -4.06
CA ARG A 116 -8.16 -15.76 -3.50
C ARG A 116 -9.45 -16.26 -2.84
N PRO A 117 -9.71 -15.88 -1.58
CA PRO A 117 -11.00 -16.16 -0.96
C PRO A 117 -12.11 -15.37 -1.65
N ASN A 118 -13.26 -16.01 -1.86
CA ASN A 118 -14.44 -15.34 -2.40
C ASN A 118 -15.23 -14.67 -1.27
N TYR A 119 -14.81 -13.47 -0.85
CA TYR A 119 -15.54 -12.70 0.15
C TYR A 119 -16.80 -12.08 -0.45
N LYS A 120 -17.95 -12.44 0.12
CA LYS A 120 -19.24 -11.91 -0.33
C LYS A 120 -19.39 -10.45 0.07
N MET A 121 -19.95 -9.66 -0.85
CA MET A 121 -20.48 -8.35 -0.53
C MET A 121 -21.59 -8.49 0.52
N THR A 122 -21.57 -7.62 1.51
CA THR A 122 -22.62 -7.55 2.54
C THR A 122 -23.93 -7.10 1.92
N SER A 123 -23.86 -6.15 0.98
CA SER A 123 -24.97 -5.64 0.20
C SER A 123 -24.48 -5.08 -1.13
N ALA A 124 -25.31 -5.15 -2.17
CA ALA A 124 -25.08 -4.46 -3.44
C ALA A 124 -25.54 -2.97 -3.39
N HIS A 125 -26.05 -2.53 -2.23
CA HIS A 125 -26.49 -1.16 -2.04
C HIS A 125 -25.31 -0.22 -1.79
N ILE A 126 -25.17 0.77 -2.66
CA ILE A 126 -24.20 1.85 -2.51
C ILE A 126 -24.75 2.86 -1.49
N GLN A 127 -23.98 3.19 -0.46
CA GLN A 127 -24.40 4.14 0.57
C GLN A 127 -24.22 5.59 0.10
N ASP A 128 -25.11 6.49 0.53
CA ASP A 128 -25.04 7.91 0.16
C ASP A 128 -23.71 8.57 0.56
N CYS A 129 -23.15 8.21 1.71
CA CYS A 129 -21.84 8.71 2.16
C CYS A 129 -20.70 8.28 1.22
N ASP A 130 -20.77 7.08 0.65
CA ASP A 130 -19.79 6.59 -0.32
C ASP A 130 -19.89 7.36 -1.65
N VAL A 131 -21.11 7.67 -2.09
CA VAL A 131 -21.35 8.53 -3.26
C VAL A 131 -20.83 9.94 -3.02
N GLN A 132 -21.06 10.50 -1.83
CA GLN A 132 -20.55 11.82 -1.44
C GLN A 132 -19.03 11.86 -1.46
N PHE A 133 -18.36 10.84 -0.92
CA PHE A 133 -16.90 10.73 -0.97
C PHE A 133 -16.37 10.66 -2.41
N LEU A 134 -16.97 9.84 -3.28
CA LEU A 134 -16.57 9.76 -4.69
C LEU A 134 -16.80 11.07 -5.45
N ASN A 135 -17.86 11.82 -5.11
CA ASN A 135 -18.10 13.15 -5.66
C ASN A 135 -17.05 14.16 -5.16
N TRP A 136 -16.68 14.11 -3.88
CA TRP A 136 -15.59 14.89 -3.33
C TRP A 136 -14.28 14.59 -4.08
N CYS A 137 -13.93 13.31 -4.29
CA CYS A 137 -12.75 12.91 -5.06
C CYS A 137 -12.73 13.58 -6.45
N LYS A 138 -13.84 13.53 -7.19
CA LYS A 138 -13.95 14.19 -8.51
C LYS A 138 -13.75 15.70 -8.42
N SER A 139 -14.40 16.35 -7.44
CA SER A 139 -14.28 17.81 -7.24
C SER A 139 -12.86 18.23 -6.83
N SER A 140 -12.11 17.34 -6.17
CA SER A 140 -10.72 17.51 -5.77
C SER A 140 -9.71 17.07 -6.84
N ASN A 141 -10.17 16.84 -8.08
CA ASN A 141 -9.33 16.41 -9.21
C ASN A 141 -8.62 15.05 -8.99
N ILE A 142 -9.14 14.22 -8.08
CA ILE A 142 -8.74 12.81 -7.96
C ILE A 142 -9.48 12.05 -9.06
N LYS A 143 -8.72 11.50 -10.02
CA LYS A 143 -9.29 10.77 -11.15
C LYS A 143 -9.31 9.28 -10.83
N PHE A 144 -10.37 8.61 -11.24
CA PHE A 144 -10.50 7.16 -11.11
C PHE A 144 -11.35 6.60 -12.25
N ASP A 145 -11.16 5.32 -12.55
CA ASP A 145 -11.91 4.66 -13.62
C ASP A 145 -13.43 4.68 -13.31
N LYS A 146 -14.26 4.88 -14.34
CA LYS A 146 -15.72 5.01 -14.19
C LYS A 146 -16.39 3.76 -13.63
N SER A 147 -15.74 2.61 -13.73
CA SER A 147 -16.25 1.34 -13.19
C SER A 147 -16.10 1.24 -11.67
N ILE A 148 -15.33 2.14 -11.04
CA ILE A 148 -15.01 2.05 -9.62
C ILE A 148 -16.15 2.55 -8.75
N SER A 149 -16.47 1.75 -7.74
CA SER A 149 -17.44 2.03 -6.69
C SER A 149 -16.89 1.58 -5.33
N ILE A 150 -17.50 2.05 -4.25
CA ILE A 150 -17.19 1.60 -2.88
C ILE A 150 -18.34 0.72 -2.42
N MET A 151 -17.99 -0.45 -1.90
CA MET A 151 -18.92 -1.48 -1.46
C MET A 151 -18.52 -2.00 -0.08
N ASP A 152 -19.49 -2.53 0.66
CA ASP A 152 -19.26 -3.17 1.96
C ASP A 152 -19.14 -4.70 1.81
N TYR A 153 -18.13 -5.27 2.44
CA TYR A 153 -17.79 -6.69 2.39
C TYR A 153 -17.74 -7.29 3.78
N GLN A 154 -18.29 -8.50 3.93
CA GLN A 154 -18.51 -9.13 5.23
C GLN A 154 -17.24 -9.27 6.09
N VAL A 155 -16.07 -9.42 5.46
CA VAL A 155 -14.79 -9.72 6.13
C VAL A 155 -13.79 -8.58 6.05
N THR A 156 -13.97 -7.62 5.15
CA THR A 156 -12.97 -6.56 4.94
C THR A 156 -13.54 -5.16 5.16
N GLY A 157 -14.84 -5.05 5.42
CA GLY A 157 -15.57 -3.79 5.51
C GLY A 157 -15.63 -3.08 4.15
N LYS A 158 -15.64 -1.75 4.18
CA LYS A 158 -15.65 -0.92 2.96
C LYS A 158 -14.39 -1.21 2.11
N GLY A 159 -14.60 -1.37 0.80
CA GLY A 159 -13.54 -1.63 -0.17
C GLY A 159 -13.93 -1.18 -1.57
N LEU A 160 -12.94 -1.06 -2.46
CA LEU A 160 -13.18 -0.74 -3.86
C LEU A 160 -13.70 -1.95 -4.63
N SER A 161 -14.67 -1.72 -5.51
CA SER A 161 -15.22 -2.72 -6.44
C SER A 161 -15.23 -2.17 -7.87
N CYS A 162 -15.04 -3.06 -8.84
CA CYS A 162 -15.19 -2.73 -10.25
C CYS A 162 -16.54 -3.24 -10.78
N SER A 163 -17.32 -2.37 -11.42
CA SER A 163 -18.61 -2.69 -12.02
C SER A 163 -18.51 -3.16 -13.49
N ALA A 164 -17.31 -3.08 -14.05
CA ALA A 164 -16.99 -3.53 -15.40
C ALA A 164 -15.59 -4.16 -15.40
N ASP A 165 -15.31 -4.95 -16.43
CA ASP A 165 -14.00 -5.57 -16.62
C ASP A 165 -12.90 -4.52 -16.76
N LEU A 166 -11.78 -4.74 -16.07
CA LEU A 166 -10.58 -3.90 -16.17
C LEU A 166 -9.48 -4.64 -16.93
N SER A 167 -8.97 -3.98 -17.98
CA SER A 167 -7.82 -4.49 -18.74
C SER A 167 -6.52 -4.33 -17.94
N PRO A 168 -5.49 -5.16 -18.19
CA PRO A 168 -4.16 -4.92 -17.66
C PRO A 168 -3.70 -3.49 -17.99
N ASP A 169 -2.97 -2.85 -17.07
CA ASP A 169 -2.42 -1.49 -17.22
C ASP A 169 -3.43 -0.35 -17.24
N THR A 170 -4.72 -0.62 -17.02
CA THR A 170 -5.70 0.44 -16.77
C THR A 170 -5.31 1.20 -15.51
N THR A 171 -5.15 2.52 -15.60
CA THR A 171 -5.01 3.39 -14.42
C THR A 171 -6.34 3.47 -13.70
N VAL A 172 -6.40 2.82 -12.54
CA VAL A 172 -7.63 2.72 -11.73
C VAL A 172 -7.83 3.97 -10.91
N ILE A 173 -6.74 4.52 -10.35
CA ILE A 173 -6.74 5.79 -9.61
C ILE A 173 -5.50 6.59 -10.03
N ASP A 174 -5.69 7.89 -10.25
CA ASP A 174 -4.65 8.89 -10.43
C ASP A 174 -4.87 9.99 -9.39
N LEU A 175 -4.10 9.91 -8.31
CA LEU A 175 -4.19 10.76 -7.12
C LEU A 175 -3.16 11.90 -7.23
N PRO A 176 -3.58 13.15 -7.51
CA PRO A 176 -2.66 14.28 -7.58
C PRO A 176 -1.96 14.50 -6.24
N ARG A 177 -0.67 14.81 -6.28
CA ARG A 177 0.16 15.02 -5.08
C ARG A 177 -0.38 16.11 -4.17
N SER A 178 -1.01 17.14 -4.73
CA SER A 178 -1.66 18.20 -3.95
C SER A 178 -2.81 17.73 -3.04
N MET A 179 -3.34 16.52 -3.27
CA MET A 179 -4.35 15.87 -2.43
C MET A 179 -3.76 14.77 -1.51
N ILE A 180 -2.48 14.42 -1.68
CA ILE A 180 -1.78 13.51 -0.78
C ILE A 180 -1.42 14.27 0.50
N ILE A 181 -1.74 13.70 1.66
CA ILE A 181 -1.36 14.25 2.96
C ILE A 181 0.03 13.71 3.28
N CYS A 182 1.05 14.52 3.02
CA CYS A 182 2.47 14.20 3.26
C CYS A 182 3.26 15.45 3.64
N THR A 183 4.53 15.30 4.00
CA THR A 183 5.41 16.41 4.41
C THR A 183 5.42 17.52 3.36
N ARG A 184 5.60 17.17 2.08
CA ARG A 184 5.66 18.16 1.00
C ARG A 184 4.38 19.00 0.93
N THR A 185 3.21 18.37 1.04
CA THR A 185 1.93 19.08 1.02
C THR A 185 1.73 19.96 2.25
N ALA A 186 2.19 19.52 3.43
CA ALA A 186 2.16 20.33 4.64
C ALA A 186 3.05 21.57 4.51
N LEU A 187 4.29 21.41 4.04
CA LEU A 187 5.25 22.52 3.85
C LEU A 187 4.78 23.56 2.83
N GLU A 188 4.07 23.12 1.78
CA GLU A 188 3.46 23.99 0.78
C GLU A 188 2.17 24.67 1.28
N SER A 189 1.53 24.15 2.35
CA SER A 189 0.24 24.65 2.81
C SER A 189 0.33 25.94 3.65
N HIS A 190 1.34 26.05 4.51
CA HIS A 190 1.48 27.17 5.43
C HIS A 190 2.90 27.31 5.98
N ILE A 191 3.35 28.55 6.20
CA ILE A 191 4.71 28.87 6.69
C ILE A 191 5.06 28.20 8.02
N VAL A 192 4.07 27.98 8.89
CA VAL A 192 4.25 27.32 10.19
C VAL A 192 4.86 25.93 10.04
N TYR A 193 4.50 25.15 9.01
CA TYR A 193 5.09 23.82 8.81
C TYR A 193 6.56 23.89 8.40
N GLN A 194 6.98 24.95 7.69
CA GLN A 194 8.39 25.18 7.39
C GLN A 194 9.16 25.54 8.67
N GLN A 195 8.59 26.39 9.53
CA GLN A 195 9.18 26.73 10.83
C GLN A 195 9.28 25.52 11.76
N LEU A 196 8.29 24.62 11.75
CA LEU A 196 8.36 23.35 12.48
C LEU A 196 9.48 22.46 11.95
N LYS A 197 9.66 22.40 10.63
CA LYS A 197 10.75 21.64 10.03
C LYS A 197 12.12 22.22 10.38
N GLU A 198 12.25 23.54 10.39
CA GLU A 198 13.46 24.25 10.84
C GLU A 198 13.75 24.00 12.33
N ALA A 199 12.72 23.81 13.15
CA ALA A 199 12.84 23.40 14.56
C ALA A 199 13.05 21.89 14.75
N GLU A 200 13.49 21.18 13.70
CA GLU A 200 13.83 19.75 13.71
C GLU A 200 12.67 18.81 14.07
N VAL A 201 11.41 19.23 13.86
CA VAL A 201 10.28 18.31 13.92
C VAL A 201 10.39 17.30 12.77
N ASP A 202 10.33 16.01 13.10
CA ASP A 202 10.44 14.93 12.13
C ASP A 202 9.23 14.89 11.17
N ASP A 203 9.40 14.20 10.04
CA ASP A 203 8.40 14.17 8.97
C ASP A 203 7.07 13.55 9.41
N GLU A 204 7.10 12.48 10.22
CA GLU A 204 5.89 11.81 10.68
C GLU A 204 5.10 12.69 11.65
N SER A 205 5.81 13.35 12.57
CA SER A 205 5.24 14.34 13.49
C SER A 205 4.64 15.53 12.74
N LEU A 206 5.32 16.02 11.71
CA LEU A 206 4.85 17.13 10.88
C LEU A 206 3.56 16.75 10.12
N VAL A 207 3.53 15.56 9.49
CA VAL A 207 2.34 15.04 8.81
C VAL A 207 1.19 14.81 9.79
N THR A 208 1.48 14.35 11.01
CA THR A 208 0.48 14.18 12.08
C THR A 208 -0.18 15.50 12.44
N LEU A 209 0.62 16.53 12.75
CA LEU A 209 0.12 17.86 13.11
C LEU A 209 -0.68 18.48 11.95
N PHE A 210 -0.24 18.26 10.73
CA PHE A 210 -0.96 18.67 9.54
C PHE A 210 -2.33 17.99 9.41
N ALA A 211 -2.37 16.66 9.51
CA ALA A 211 -3.61 15.91 9.45
C ALA A 211 -4.58 16.30 10.58
N MET A 212 -4.09 16.56 11.80
CA MET A 212 -4.90 17.08 12.91
C MET A 212 -5.51 18.44 12.59
N LYS A 213 -4.71 19.37 12.04
CA LYS A 213 -5.20 20.71 11.69
C LYS A 213 -6.28 20.65 10.61
N GLU A 214 -6.07 19.85 9.59
CA GLU A 214 -7.01 19.67 8.48
C GLU A 214 -8.29 18.93 8.92
N PHE A 215 -8.18 17.96 9.82
CA PHE A 215 -9.34 17.26 10.39
C PHE A 215 -10.26 18.20 11.18
N CYS A 216 -9.68 19.12 11.97
CA CYS A 216 -10.45 20.07 12.77
C CYS A 216 -10.98 21.27 11.97
N ASP A 217 -10.51 21.48 10.74
CA ASP A 217 -10.92 22.63 9.93
C ASP A 217 -12.16 22.30 9.08
N PRO A 218 -13.33 22.91 9.37
CA PRO A 218 -14.54 22.64 8.60
C PRO A 218 -14.44 23.08 7.13
N ASN A 219 -13.49 23.96 6.80
CA ASN A 219 -13.23 24.43 5.44
C ASN A 219 -12.03 23.72 4.79
N SER A 220 -11.50 22.66 5.42
CA SER A 220 -10.39 21.89 4.86
C SER A 220 -10.73 21.36 3.48
N LYS A 221 -9.77 21.45 2.55
CA LYS A 221 -9.91 20.76 1.26
C LYS A 221 -9.94 19.23 1.39
N TRP A 222 -9.49 18.68 2.53
CA TRP A 222 -9.55 17.25 2.88
C TRP A 222 -10.79 16.88 3.71
N ARG A 223 -11.75 17.80 3.88
CA ARG A 223 -12.96 17.54 4.67
C ARG A 223 -13.68 16.26 4.24
N GLY A 224 -13.90 16.08 2.94
CA GLY A 224 -14.57 14.89 2.41
C GLY A 224 -13.79 13.60 2.64
N TYR A 225 -12.45 13.64 2.69
CA TYR A 225 -11.64 12.48 3.06
C TYR A 225 -11.86 12.09 4.53
N PHE A 226 -11.76 13.04 5.45
CA PHE A 226 -11.95 12.76 6.87
C PHE A 226 -13.39 12.38 7.22
N GLU A 227 -14.39 12.88 6.50
CA GLU A 227 -15.79 12.45 6.67
C GLU A 227 -16.04 11.01 6.22
N ALA A 228 -15.23 10.49 5.29
CA ALA A 228 -15.31 9.11 4.83
C ALA A 228 -14.56 8.12 5.74
N MET A 229 -13.74 8.61 6.66
CA MET A 229 -12.98 7.76 7.58
C MET A 229 -13.90 7.12 8.65
N PRO A 230 -13.49 5.98 9.22
CA PRO A 230 -14.20 5.39 10.35
C PRO A 230 -14.34 6.38 11.52
N THR A 231 -15.50 6.36 12.18
CA THR A 231 -15.78 7.18 13.37
C THR A 231 -15.27 6.54 14.66
N SER A 232 -15.02 5.24 14.66
CA SER A 232 -14.44 4.50 15.79
C SER A 232 -13.38 3.51 15.34
N PHE A 233 -12.44 3.25 16.23
CA PHE A 233 -11.33 2.31 16.07
C PHE A 233 -11.25 1.40 17.31
N GLU A 234 -12.39 0.85 17.74
CA GLU A 234 -12.56 0.16 19.04
C GLU A 234 -11.58 -0.99 19.28
N THR A 235 -11.09 -1.54 18.19
CA THR A 235 -10.17 -2.65 18.14
C THR A 235 -8.71 -2.21 18.07
N HIS A 236 -8.42 -0.97 17.72
CA HIS A 236 -7.05 -0.45 17.63
C HIS A 236 -6.33 -0.54 19.00
N PRO A 237 -5.02 -0.84 19.05
CA PRO A 237 -4.23 -0.93 20.29
C PRO A 237 -4.47 0.20 21.30
N LEU A 238 -4.63 1.43 20.81
CA LEU A 238 -4.90 2.61 21.62
C LEU A 238 -6.23 2.57 22.38
N PHE A 239 -7.23 1.81 21.89
CA PHE A 239 -8.54 1.64 22.52
C PHE A 239 -8.67 0.32 23.30
N MET A 240 -7.63 -0.50 23.33
CA MET A 240 -7.65 -1.76 24.08
C MET A 240 -7.74 -1.50 25.58
N SER A 241 -8.72 -2.13 26.23
CA SER A 241 -8.92 -2.03 27.68
C SER A 241 -7.79 -2.71 28.46
N ASP A 242 -7.57 -2.29 29.70
CA ASP A 242 -6.51 -2.85 30.55
C ASP A 242 -6.72 -4.35 30.79
N ASN A 243 -7.96 -4.80 30.96
CA ASN A 243 -8.27 -6.24 31.08
C ASN A 243 -7.88 -7.04 29.82
N ALA A 244 -8.12 -6.49 28.63
CA ALA A 244 -7.75 -7.15 27.37
C ALA A 244 -6.24 -7.14 27.16
N LEU A 245 -5.57 -6.06 27.58
CA LEU A 245 -4.11 -5.96 27.56
C LEU A 245 -3.47 -6.95 28.55
N ASP A 246 -4.04 -7.13 29.74
CA ASP A 246 -3.54 -8.07 30.74
C ASP A 246 -3.58 -9.52 30.25
N MET A 247 -4.55 -9.88 29.41
CA MET A 247 -4.59 -11.20 28.76
C MET A 247 -3.42 -11.45 27.79
N LEU A 248 -2.71 -10.39 27.37
CA LEU A 248 -1.56 -10.47 26.47
C LEU A 248 -0.22 -10.51 27.22
N GLN A 249 -0.21 -10.44 28.55
CA GLN A 249 1.03 -10.43 29.35
C GLN A 249 1.97 -11.59 28.97
N GLY A 250 3.26 -11.28 28.84
CA GLY A 250 4.29 -12.24 28.43
C GLY A 250 4.37 -12.50 26.93
N THR A 251 3.54 -11.84 26.10
CA THR A 251 3.63 -11.87 24.64
C THR A 251 4.31 -10.61 24.10
N LEU A 252 4.93 -10.70 22.91
CA LEU A 252 5.49 -9.53 22.22
C LEU A 252 4.42 -8.45 21.93
N LEU A 253 3.16 -8.86 21.73
CA LEU A 253 2.06 -7.95 21.44
C LEU A 253 1.74 -7.04 22.64
N PHE A 254 1.95 -7.52 23.87
CA PHE A 254 1.80 -6.70 25.07
C PHE A 254 2.79 -5.53 25.07
N ASP A 255 4.06 -5.81 24.77
CA ASP A 255 5.09 -4.77 24.70
C ASP A 255 4.82 -3.80 23.55
N GLU A 256 4.41 -4.30 22.37
CA GLU A 256 4.05 -3.47 21.21
C GLU A 256 2.91 -2.49 21.56
N ILE A 257 1.80 -2.97 22.14
CA ILE A 257 0.65 -2.13 22.50
C ILE A 257 1.04 -1.08 23.56
N ASN A 258 1.83 -1.47 24.57
CA ASN A 258 2.31 -0.54 25.59
C ASN A 258 3.23 0.54 24.99
N ASN A 259 4.12 0.15 24.08
CA ASN A 259 4.98 1.09 23.36
C ASN A 259 4.14 2.06 22.53
N THR A 260 3.11 1.61 21.80
CA THR A 260 2.21 2.50 21.05
C THR A 260 1.51 3.51 21.97
N LYS A 261 0.96 3.05 23.09
CA LYS A 261 0.32 3.94 24.09
C LYS A 261 1.31 4.93 24.69
N GLN A 262 2.54 4.50 24.94
CA GLN A 262 3.60 5.35 25.49
C GLN A 262 4.08 6.39 24.48
N SER A 263 4.32 6.02 23.22
CA SER A 263 4.73 6.94 22.15
C SER A 263 3.69 8.04 21.92
N LEU A 264 2.39 7.74 22.02
CA LEU A 264 1.33 8.74 21.95
C LEU A 264 1.43 9.77 23.09
N LYS A 265 1.67 9.29 24.32
CA LYS A 265 1.85 10.15 25.50
C LYS A 265 3.09 11.02 25.37
N GLU A 266 4.21 10.45 24.97
CA GLU A 266 5.48 11.17 24.75
C GLU A 266 5.33 12.24 23.68
N PHE A 267 4.70 11.89 22.55
CA PHE A 267 4.38 12.85 21.49
C PHE A 267 3.58 14.02 22.05
N SER A 268 2.46 13.77 22.75
CA SER A 268 1.62 14.86 23.28
C SER A 268 2.34 15.71 24.34
N SER A 269 3.12 15.07 25.21
CA SER A 269 3.82 15.74 26.32
C SER A 269 4.96 16.64 25.85
N LEU A 270 5.59 16.30 24.72
CA LEU A 270 6.65 17.10 24.12
C LEU A 270 6.10 18.12 23.12
N MET A 271 5.22 17.66 22.23
CA MET A 271 4.78 18.49 21.11
C MET A 271 3.74 19.51 21.49
N PHE A 272 2.77 19.19 22.35
CA PHE A 272 1.72 20.16 22.65
C PHE A 272 2.28 21.41 23.33
N PRO A 273 3.11 21.32 24.39
CA PRO A 273 3.69 22.52 25.01
C PRO A 273 4.54 23.34 24.04
N PHE A 274 5.33 22.68 23.20
CA PHE A 274 6.14 23.35 22.18
C PHE A 274 5.27 24.12 21.17
N ILE A 275 4.23 23.49 20.64
CA ILE A 275 3.32 24.13 19.69
C ILE A 275 2.50 25.23 20.36
N GLU A 276 2.04 25.04 21.59
CA GLU A 276 1.31 26.05 22.35
C GLU A 276 2.17 27.25 22.71
N GLN A 277 3.48 27.08 22.90
CA GLN A 277 4.40 28.19 23.17
C GLN A 277 4.70 29.01 21.91
N HIS A 278 4.87 28.35 20.76
CA HIS A 278 5.41 29.00 19.54
C HIS A 278 4.37 29.26 18.45
N PHE A 279 3.27 28.49 18.42
CA PHE A 279 2.31 28.47 17.32
C PHE A 279 0.84 28.38 17.80
N THR A 280 0.54 28.84 19.03
CA THR A 280 -0.79 28.72 19.68
C THR A 280 -1.93 29.16 18.79
N GLN A 281 -1.77 30.29 18.10
CA GLN A 281 -2.84 30.87 17.30
C GLN A 281 -3.19 30.00 16.09
N PHE A 282 -2.21 29.30 15.52
CA PHE A 282 -2.41 28.45 14.35
C PHE A 282 -3.04 27.10 14.72
N PHE A 283 -2.72 26.56 15.90
CA PHE A 283 -3.23 25.27 16.39
C PHE A 283 -4.33 25.40 17.46
N LYS A 284 -4.96 26.57 17.59
CA LYS A 284 -5.98 26.83 18.62
C LYS A 284 -7.14 25.83 18.51
N GLY A 285 -7.38 25.07 19.57
CA GLY A 285 -8.46 24.07 19.62
C GLY A 285 -8.16 22.76 18.88
N VAL A 286 -6.97 22.62 18.28
CA VAL A 286 -6.55 21.42 17.53
C VAL A 286 -5.89 20.40 18.45
N LEU A 287 -5.03 20.86 19.37
CA LEU A 287 -4.17 20.03 20.22
C LEU A 287 -4.93 19.42 21.39
N THR A 288 -5.71 18.38 21.11
CA THR A 288 -6.36 17.57 22.13
C THR A 288 -5.89 16.12 22.01
N ILE A 289 -5.86 15.40 23.14
CA ILE A 289 -5.54 13.97 23.13
C ILE A 289 -6.54 13.21 22.26
N GLN A 290 -7.81 13.61 22.24
CA GLN A 290 -8.83 12.98 21.40
C GLN A 290 -8.52 13.12 19.91
N ASN A 291 -8.17 14.33 19.44
CA ASN A 291 -7.81 14.56 18.04
C ASN A 291 -6.52 13.81 17.66
N LEU A 292 -5.52 13.82 18.55
CA LEU A 292 -4.27 13.11 18.33
C LEU A 292 -4.50 11.60 18.23
N THR A 293 -5.23 11.01 19.19
CA THR A 293 -5.58 9.58 19.17
C THR A 293 -6.31 9.21 17.89
N TYR A 294 -7.31 10.00 17.49
CA TYR A 294 -8.05 9.75 16.25
C TYR A 294 -7.14 9.74 15.02
N ILE A 295 -6.33 10.79 14.85
CA ILE A 295 -5.41 10.90 13.71
C ILE A 295 -4.35 9.82 13.73
N ARG A 296 -3.85 9.43 14.90
CA ARG A 296 -2.93 8.28 15.02
C ARG A 296 -3.60 7.00 14.55
N CYS A 297 -4.82 6.71 14.97
CA CYS A 297 -5.54 5.54 14.45
C CYS A 297 -5.78 5.60 12.93
N VAL A 298 -6.05 6.77 12.36
CA VAL A 298 -6.15 6.91 10.89
C VAL A 298 -4.80 6.57 10.25
N MET A 299 -3.70 7.16 10.71
CA MET A 299 -2.38 6.94 10.13
C MET A 299 -1.88 5.51 10.33
N ASP A 300 -1.97 4.97 11.54
CA ASP A 300 -1.58 3.60 11.91
C ASP A 300 -2.38 2.54 11.14
N THR A 301 -3.50 2.89 10.50
CA THR A 301 -4.32 1.92 9.74
C THR A 301 -4.37 2.18 8.23
N ARG A 302 -3.86 3.33 7.76
CA ARG A 302 -4.04 3.80 6.36
C ARG A 302 -2.82 4.50 5.74
N ALA A 303 -1.80 4.84 6.53
CA ALA A 303 -0.63 5.50 5.98
C ALA A 303 0.26 4.53 5.20
N PHE A 304 0.90 5.06 4.16
CA PHE A 304 1.85 4.36 3.32
C PHE A 304 3.18 5.10 3.29
N GLN A 305 4.26 4.35 3.09
CA GLN A 305 5.54 4.92 2.70
C GLN A 305 5.63 4.94 1.17
N ILE A 306 5.72 6.13 0.56
CA ILE A 306 5.98 6.30 -0.87
C ILE A 306 7.40 6.84 -1.03
N ASP A 307 8.21 6.21 -1.89
CA ASP A 307 9.66 6.44 -1.94
C ASP A 307 10.01 7.93 -2.13
N GLU A 308 9.27 8.65 -2.96
CA GLU A 308 9.47 10.08 -3.25
C GLU A 308 8.74 11.05 -2.30
N LEU A 309 7.73 10.57 -1.56
CA LEU A 309 6.85 11.43 -0.74
C LEU A 309 6.95 11.17 0.76
N GLY A 310 7.63 10.10 1.16
CA GLY A 310 7.75 9.69 2.55
C GLY A 310 6.47 9.06 3.10
N PHE A 311 6.26 9.24 4.40
CA PHE A 311 5.07 8.81 5.12
C PHE A 311 3.86 9.67 4.72
N CYS A 312 2.79 9.04 4.26
CA CYS A 312 1.65 9.77 3.71
C CYS A 312 0.31 9.03 3.82
N LEU A 313 -0.78 9.80 3.85
CA LEU A 313 -2.12 9.28 3.57
C LEU A 313 -2.45 9.52 2.09
N LEU A 314 -3.05 8.50 1.47
CA LEU A 314 -3.40 8.49 0.05
C LEU A 314 -4.92 8.41 -0.12
N PRO A 315 -5.65 9.54 0.00
CA PRO A 315 -7.10 9.55 -0.17
C PRO A 315 -7.54 8.80 -1.42
N MET A 316 -8.60 7.99 -1.30
CA MET A 316 -9.13 7.08 -2.32
C MET A 316 -8.33 5.78 -2.49
N ILE A 317 -6.99 5.82 -2.54
CA ILE A 317 -6.16 4.60 -2.65
C ILE A 317 -6.26 3.77 -1.36
N ASP A 318 -6.28 4.44 -0.21
CA ASP A 318 -6.37 3.82 1.12
C ASP A 318 -7.75 3.17 1.44
N MET A 319 -8.70 3.26 0.51
CA MET A 319 -9.95 2.48 0.53
C MET A 319 -9.76 1.05 -0.02
N CYS A 320 -8.63 0.74 -0.66
CA CYS A 320 -8.33 -0.62 -1.09
C CYS A 320 -8.02 -1.50 0.13
N ASN A 321 -8.68 -2.64 0.25
CA ASN A 321 -8.29 -3.63 1.26
C ASN A 321 -7.04 -4.39 0.84
N THR A 322 -6.38 -5.02 1.82
CA THR A 322 -5.20 -5.84 1.57
C THR A 322 -5.56 -7.29 1.24
N ASN A 323 -4.88 -7.88 0.26
CA ASN A 323 -4.92 -9.32 -0.01
C ASN A 323 -3.54 -9.77 -0.55
N PRO A 324 -3.03 -10.97 -0.19
CA PRO A 324 -1.79 -11.51 -0.76
C PRO A 324 -1.86 -11.77 -2.27
N TYR A 325 -3.06 -11.80 -2.85
CA TYR A 325 -3.32 -12.04 -4.26
C TYR A 325 -4.04 -10.85 -4.91
N PRO A 326 -3.41 -9.66 -4.95
CA PRO A 326 -4.07 -8.43 -5.37
C PRO A 326 -4.29 -8.36 -6.88
N GLN A 327 -5.25 -7.54 -7.30
CA GLN A 327 -5.45 -7.14 -8.69
C GLN A 327 -4.69 -5.86 -9.02
N LEU A 328 -4.49 -4.99 -8.04
CA LEU A 328 -3.86 -3.69 -8.23
C LEU A 328 -2.39 -3.70 -7.77
N GLU A 329 -1.59 -2.80 -8.35
CA GLU A 329 -0.23 -2.54 -7.88
C GLU A 329 -0.24 -2.19 -6.38
N THR A 330 0.83 -2.49 -5.63
CA THR A 330 0.82 -2.46 -4.14
C THR A 330 0.29 -1.16 -3.53
N ARG A 331 0.88 -0.01 -3.81
CA ARG A 331 0.46 1.29 -3.25
C ARG A 331 0.38 2.38 -4.32
N GLY A 332 0.37 1.93 -5.58
CA GLY A 332 0.67 2.78 -6.72
C GLY A 332 2.13 3.24 -6.74
N TYR A 333 2.45 4.03 -7.74
CA TYR A 333 3.77 4.64 -7.91
C TYR A 333 3.62 6.12 -8.17
N TYR A 334 4.48 6.93 -7.56
CA TYR A 334 4.58 8.33 -7.90
C TYR A 334 5.12 8.51 -9.32
N ARG A 335 4.56 9.49 -10.04
CA ARG A 335 4.92 9.89 -11.40
C ARG A 335 5.24 11.36 -11.38
N ALA A 336 6.51 11.69 -11.61
CA ALA A 336 6.98 13.07 -11.59
C ALA A 336 6.37 13.89 -12.74
N GLU A 337 6.09 13.26 -13.88
CA GLU A 337 5.55 13.92 -15.07
C GLU A 337 4.12 14.46 -14.85
N SER A 338 3.32 13.75 -14.05
CA SER A 338 1.94 14.13 -13.71
C SER A 338 1.78 14.68 -12.29
N ASP A 339 2.86 14.77 -11.51
CA ASP A 339 2.86 15.12 -10.08
C ASP A 339 1.77 14.37 -9.30
N SER A 340 1.69 13.04 -9.50
CA SER A 340 0.61 12.20 -8.97
C SER A 340 1.05 10.78 -8.62
N VAL A 341 0.30 10.11 -7.75
CA VAL A 341 0.43 8.66 -7.48
C VAL A 341 -0.61 7.93 -8.30
N GLN A 342 -0.14 7.01 -9.16
CA GLN A 342 -0.99 6.21 -10.04
C GLN A 342 -1.07 4.76 -9.55
N LEU A 343 -2.28 4.26 -9.41
CA LEU A 343 -2.58 2.88 -9.06
C LEU A 343 -3.14 2.15 -10.28
N ASN A 344 -2.37 1.21 -10.83
CA ASN A 344 -2.77 0.50 -12.05
C ASN A 344 -3.24 -0.94 -11.77
N ASN A 345 -4.13 -1.42 -12.65
CA ASN A 345 -4.56 -2.79 -12.67
C ASN A 345 -3.47 -3.71 -13.26
N MET A 346 -3.20 -4.85 -12.61
CA MET A 346 -2.08 -5.70 -12.96
C MET A 346 -2.36 -6.65 -14.13
N TYR A 347 -3.54 -7.26 -14.14
CA TYR A 347 -3.99 -8.25 -15.12
C TYR A 347 -5.51 -8.13 -15.34
N GLN A 348 -6.09 -8.91 -16.25
CA GLN A 348 -7.53 -8.86 -16.53
C GLN A 348 -8.36 -9.13 -15.26
N THR A 349 -9.16 -8.15 -14.85
CA THR A 349 -10.02 -8.22 -13.66
C THR A 349 -11.47 -8.19 -14.09
N CYS A 350 -12.28 -9.11 -13.57
CA CYS A 350 -13.69 -9.25 -13.96
C CYS A 350 -14.59 -8.27 -13.19
N ALA A 351 -15.67 -7.84 -13.83
CA ALA A 351 -16.74 -7.09 -13.18
C ALA A 351 -17.28 -7.82 -11.94
N GLY A 352 -17.57 -7.05 -10.89
CA GLY A 352 -18.05 -7.53 -9.59
C GLY A 352 -16.95 -7.91 -8.60
N GLU A 353 -15.68 -7.95 -9.02
CA GLU A 353 -14.58 -8.23 -8.09
C GLU A 353 -14.31 -7.06 -7.15
N GLN A 354 -13.95 -7.39 -5.89
CA GLN A 354 -13.29 -6.45 -4.99
C GLN A 354 -11.85 -6.24 -5.48
N LEU A 355 -11.41 -4.98 -5.52
CA LEU A 355 -10.05 -4.63 -5.88
C LEU A 355 -9.18 -4.56 -4.63
N TYR A 356 -8.17 -5.42 -4.59
CA TYR A 356 -7.20 -5.44 -3.50
C TYR A 356 -5.85 -4.89 -3.94
N ILE A 357 -5.15 -4.34 -2.96
CA ILE A 357 -3.71 -4.14 -3.00
C ILE A 357 -3.01 -5.11 -2.04
N CYS A 358 -1.69 -5.21 -2.10
CA CYS A 358 -0.92 -5.92 -1.08
C CYS A 358 -0.11 -4.90 -0.27
N TYR A 359 -0.45 -4.75 1.01
CA TYR A 359 0.21 -3.78 1.89
C TYR A 359 1.70 -4.09 2.12
N GLY A 360 2.10 -5.36 1.99
CA GLY A 360 3.49 -5.77 2.14
C GLY A 360 3.64 -7.26 2.52
N PRO A 361 4.88 -7.73 2.71
CA PRO A 361 5.19 -9.10 3.11
C PRO A 361 4.95 -9.33 4.60
N TYR A 362 3.92 -8.71 5.15
CA TYR A 362 3.75 -8.72 6.59
C TYR A 362 3.24 -10.07 7.08
N SER A 363 3.71 -10.48 8.26
CA SER A 363 3.23 -11.71 8.90
C SER A 363 1.77 -11.55 9.36
N SER A 364 1.17 -12.67 9.78
CA SER A 364 -0.12 -12.66 10.48
C SER A 364 -0.15 -11.70 11.69
N ARG A 365 1.01 -11.31 12.24
CA ARG A 365 1.19 -10.34 13.33
C ARG A 365 0.75 -8.92 12.95
N VAL A 366 1.22 -8.43 11.81
CA VAL A 366 0.79 -7.13 11.25
C VAL A 366 -0.61 -7.26 10.65
N THR A 367 -0.99 -8.44 10.16
CA THR A 367 -2.40 -8.70 9.80
C THR A 367 -3.31 -8.62 11.05
N PHE A 368 -2.79 -8.95 12.24
CA PHE A 368 -3.49 -8.79 13.51
C PHE A 368 -3.70 -7.30 13.85
N GLU A 369 -2.64 -6.49 13.76
CA GLU A 369 -2.71 -5.04 13.97
C GLU A 369 -3.60 -4.32 12.94
N TRP A 370 -3.58 -4.74 11.67
CA TRP A 370 -4.18 -3.99 10.55
C TRP A 370 -5.52 -4.55 10.02
N VAL A 371 -5.78 -5.86 10.16
CA VAL A 371 -6.94 -6.55 9.54
C VAL A 371 -7.88 -7.18 10.56
N TRP A 372 -7.36 -7.76 11.66
CA TRP A 372 -8.20 -8.43 12.66
C TRP A 372 -8.99 -7.45 13.52
N LEU A 373 -8.49 -6.22 13.63
CA LEU A 373 -9.14 -5.14 14.34
C LEU A 373 -10.23 -4.47 13.48
N ARG A 374 -10.22 -4.53 12.15
CA ARG A 374 -11.31 -3.94 11.35
C ARG A 374 -12.68 -4.66 11.47
N ASN A 375 -12.74 -5.84 12.08
CA ASN A 375 -13.88 -6.77 11.93
C ASN A 375 -14.58 -7.21 13.21
N ARG A 376 -14.59 -6.39 14.27
CA ARG A 376 -15.56 -6.57 15.34
C ARG A 376 -16.37 -5.30 15.52
N LYS A 377 -17.55 -5.30 14.90
CA LYS A 377 -18.73 -4.63 15.44
C LYS A 377 -19.52 -5.67 16.23
#